data_AF-Q94NN0-F1
#
_entry.id   AF-Q94NN0-F1
#
_cell.length_a   1.000
_cell.length_b   1.000
_cell.length_c   1.000
_cell.angle_alpha   90.00
_cell.angle_beta   90.00
_cell.angle_gamma   90.00
#
_symmetry.space_group_name_H-M   'P 1'
#
loop_
_entity.id
_entity.type
_entity.pdbx_description
1 polymer ?
#
loop_
_entity_poly.entity_id
_entity_poly.type
_entity_poly.pdbx_seq_one_letter_code
_entity_poly.pdbx_strand_id
1 'polypeptide(L)'
;DLPAPSNISSWWNFGSLLGLCLIIQILTGLFLAMHYTSDTATAFSSVAHICRDVNYGWLIRYMHANGASMFFICLFLHVGRGVYYGSYNMIETWNMGIVLLFILPFIIVALVLVHLLFLHETGSNNPTGLNSDADKIPFHPYYTIKDLLGALLLLMALMILVLFFPDILGDPDNYTPANPLNTPPHIKPEWYFLFAYAILRSIPNKLGGVL
;
A
#
# COMPACT_ATOMS: atom_id res chain seq x y z
N ASP A 1 -18.41 -16.01 -15.09
CA ASP A 1 -18.10 -14.57 -15.22
C ASP A 1 -18.57 -13.81 -13.99
N LEU A 2 -17.73 -12.94 -13.44
CA LEU A 2 -18.08 -12.10 -12.27
C LEU A 2 -19.00 -10.95 -12.74
N PRO A 3 -20.25 -10.84 -12.24
CA PRO A 3 -21.13 -9.74 -12.60
C PRO A 3 -20.81 -8.51 -11.73
N ALA A 4 -20.58 -7.37 -12.36
CA ALA A 4 -20.22 -6.13 -11.67
C ALA A 4 -21.21 -5.00 -12.04
N PRO A 5 -21.48 -4.04 -11.12
CA PRO A 5 -22.35 -2.90 -11.43
C PRO A 5 -21.83 -2.16 -12.68
N SER A 6 -22.71 -1.69 -13.56
CA SER A 6 -22.31 -1.02 -14.82
C SER A 6 -21.60 0.33 -14.62
N ASN A 7 -21.79 0.97 -13.46
CA ASN A 7 -21.50 2.38 -13.21
C ASN A 7 -20.35 2.63 -12.20
N ILE A 8 -19.54 1.62 -11.83
CA ILE A 8 -18.42 1.85 -10.89
C ILE A 8 -17.30 2.68 -11.55
N SER A 9 -16.94 3.77 -10.88
CA SER A 9 -15.95 4.75 -11.35
C SER A 9 -14.51 4.28 -11.18
N SER A 10 -13.53 5.16 -11.45
CA SER A 10 -12.10 4.87 -11.25
C SER A 10 -11.72 4.60 -9.79
N TRP A 11 -12.54 5.04 -8.83
CA TRP A 11 -12.33 4.77 -7.41
C TRP A 11 -12.39 3.28 -7.07
N TRP A 12 -13.04 2.46 -7.89
CA TRP A 12 -13.07 1.00 -7.71
C TRP A 12 -11.78 0.31 -8.13
N ASN A 13 -10.90 0.96 -8.92
CA ASN A 13 -9.63 0.38 -9.32
C ASN A 13 -8.63 0.25 -8.15
N PHE A 14 -8.77 1.04 -7.08
CA PHE A 14 -7.78 0.97 -5.98
C PHE A 14 -7.72 -0.39 -5.27
N GLY A 15 -8.74 -1.25 -5.41
CA GLY A 15 -8.65 -2.64 -4.95
C GLY A 15 -7.65 -3.46 -5.76
N SER A 16 -7.72 -3.41 -7.09
CA SER A 16 -6.77 -4.11 -7.98
C SER A 16 -5.36 -3.51 -7.91
N LEU A 17 -5.26 -2.17 -7.76
CA LEU A 17 -3.97 -1.49 -7.56
C LEU A 17 -3.28 -1.88 -6.25
N LEU A 18 -4.03 -2.07 -5.15
CA LEU A 18 -3.46 -2.60 -3.90
C LEU A 18 -2.90 -4.01 -4.07
N GLY A 19 -3.61 -4.87 -4.82
CA GLY A 19 -3.12 -6.20 -5.19
C GLY A 19 -1.80 -6.12 -5.98
N LEU A 20 -1.71 -5.21 -6.95
CA LEU A 20 -0.49 -4.98 -7.72
C LEU A 20 0.66 -4.45 -6.84
N CYS A 21 0.39 -3.47 -5.97
CA CYS A 21 1.38 -2.98 -5.00
C CYS A 21 1.89 -4.12 -4.11
N LEU A 22 1.02 -4.99 -3.60
CA LEU A 22 1.41 -6.14 -2.79
C LEU A 22 2.34 -7.09 -3.56
N ILE A 23 2.03 -7.39 -4.82
CA ILE A 23 2.89 -8.22 -5.69
C ILE A 23 4.26 -7.55 -5.87
N ILE A 24 4.29 -6.25 -6.18
CA ILE A 24 5.55 -5.50 -6.32
C ILE A 24 6.38 -5.58 -5.03
N GLN A 25 5.77 -5.37 -3.86
CA GLN A 25 6.47 -5.42 -2.57
C GLN A 25 7.00 -6.83 -2.26
N ILE A 26 6.23 -7.88 -2.51
CA ILE A 26 6.67 -9.27 -2.28
C ILE A 26 7.85 -9.60 -3.19
N LEU A 27 7.73 -9.33 -4.50
CA LEU A 27 8.78 -9.65 -5.46
C LEU A 27 10.06 -8.87 -5.16
N THR A 28 9.98 -7.54 -5.06
CA THR A 28 11.17 -6.73 -4.76
C THR A 28 11.75 -7.07 -3.39
N GLY A 29 10.92 -7.30 -2.38
CA GLY A 29 11.36 -7.66 -1.02
C GLY A 29 12.09 -9.00 -0.97
N LEU A 30 11.61 -10.02 -1.69
CA LEU A 30 12.29 -11.31 -1.78
C LEU A 30 13.67 -11.18 -2.42
N PHE A 31 13.80 -10.41 -3.51
CA PHE A 31 15.11 -10.18 -4.16
C PHE A 31 16.06 -9.37 -3.26
N LEU A 32 15.56 -8.37 -2.52
CA LEU A 32 16.36 -7.64 -1.54
C LEU A 32 16.84 -8.56 -0.40
N ALA A 33 15.96 -9.43 0.09
CA ALA A 33 16.25 -10.36 1.19
C ALA A 33 17.37 -11.36 0.84
N MET A 34 17.58 -11.68 -0.44
CA MET A 34 18.68 -12.54 -0.89
C MET A 34 20.07 -11.91 -0.68
N HIS A 35 20.13 -10.58 -0.50
CA HIS A 35 21.38 -9.82 -0.37
C HIS A 35 21.50 -9.04 0.95
N TYR A 36 20.41 -8.96 1.72
CA TYR A 36 20.37 -8.26 3.00
C TYR A 36 20.89 -9.14 4.14
N THR A 37 21.64 -8.54 5.07
CA THR A 37 22.05 -9.18 6.33
C THR A 37 21.43 -8.46 7.52
N SER A 38 20.78 -9.21 8.43
CA SER A 38 20.04 -8.62 9.55
C SER A 38 20.88 -8.32 10.79
N ASP A 39 22.18 -8.62 10.77
CA ASP A 39 23.09 -8.29 11.86
C ASP A 39 23.30 -6.77 11.94
N THR A 40 23.20 -6.20 13.15
CA THR A 40 23.22 -4.74 13.33
C THR A 40 24.52 -4.07 12.87
N ALA A 41 25.64 -4.79 12.84
CA ALA A 41 26.92 -4.26 12.36
C ALA A 41 27.00 -4.23 10.82
N THR A 42 26.16 -5.01 10.12
CA THR A 42 26.21 -5.15 8.65
C THR A 42 24.92 -4.75 7.94
N ALA A 43 23.83 -4.49 8.67
CA ALA A 43 22.53 -4.17 8.09
C ALA A 43 22.60 -2.95 7.15
N PHE A 44 23.16 -1.83 7.61
CA PHE A 44 23.27 -0.62 6.80
C PHE A 44 24.19 -0.83 5.58
N SER A 45 25.34 -1.48 5.78
CA SER A 45 26.30 -1.72 4.71
C SER A 45 25.78 -2.72 3.67
N SER A 46 24.96 -3.71 4.05
CA SER A 46 24.33 -4.64 3.11
C SER A 46 23.32 -3.95 2.19
N VAL A 47 22.57 -2.95 2.69
CA VAL A 47 21.69 -2.12 1.85
C VAL A 47 22.50 -1.24 0.88
N ALA A 48 23.62 -0.68 1.33
CA ALA A 48 24.53 0.05 0.45
C ALA A 48 25.13 -0.86 -0.64
N HIS A 49 25.53 -2.08 -0.29
CA HIS A 49 26.00 -3.11 -1.23
C HIS A 49 24.92 -3.46 -2.26
N ILE A 50 23.66 -3.65 -1.85
CA ILE A 50 22.55 -3.85 -2.78
C ILE A 50 22.48 -2.72 -3.82
N CYS A 51 22.58 -1.47 -3.37
CA CYS A 51 22.43 -0.34 -4.29
C CYS A 51 23.63 -0.14 -5.22
N ARG A 52 24.84 -0.56 -4.82
CA ARG A 52 26.09 -0.23 -5.52
C ARG A 52 26.69 -1.38 -6.31
N ASP A 53 26.55 -2.60 -5.81
CA ASP A 53 27.31 -3.76 -6.28
C ASP A 53 26.41 -4.86 -6.88
N VAL A 54 25.12 -4.91 -6.50
CA VAL A 54 24.17 -5.86 -7.08
C VAL A 54 23.62 -5.31 -8.40
N ASN A 55 23.62 -6.14 -9.45
CA ASN A 55 23.05 -5.80 -10.76
C ASN A 55 21.59 -5.35 -10.62
N TYR A 56 21.29 -4.11 -11.04
CA TYR A 56 19.98 -3.47 -10.88
C TYR A 56 19.48 -3.37 -9.43
N GLY A 57 20.33 -3.58 -8.42
CA GLY A 57 19.91 -3.59 -7.02
C GLY A 57 19.40 -2.23 -6.53
N TRP A 58 19.96 -1.11 -7.03
CA TRP A 58 19.40 0.23 -6.78
C TRP A 58 17.95 0.35 -7.26
N LEU A 59 17.65 -0.17 -8.46
CA LEU A 59 16.32 -0.09 -9.05
C LEU A 59 15.33 -0.88 -8.19
N ILE A 60 15.69 -2.11 -7.80
CA ILE A 60 14.86 -2.96 -6.94
C ILE A 60 14.64 -2.30 -5.58
N ARG A 61 15.70 -1.72 -4.97
CA ARG A 61 15.61 -1.03 -3.68
C ARG A 61 14.68 0.17 -3.73
N TYR A 62 14.81 1.02 -4.75
CA TYR A 62 13.96 2.20 -4.88
C TYR A 62 12.53 1.85 -5.31
N MET A 63 12.33 0.79 -6.09
CA MET A 63 11.00 0.24 -6.35
C MET A 63 10.33 -0.26 -5.07
N HIS A 64 11.06 -0.93 -4.18
CA HIS A 64 10.52 -1.39 -2.90
C HIS A 64 10.16 -0.22 -1.97
N ALA A 65 11.04 0.79 -1.89
CA ALA A 65 10.84 1.96 -1.04
C ALA A 65 9.69 2.85 -1.54
N ASN A 66 9.69 3.23 -2.81
CA ASN A 66 8.61 4.05 -3.39
C ASN A 66 7.32 3.23 -3.60
N GLY A 67 7.43 1.91 -3.80
CA GLY A 67 6.29 0.99 -3.85
C GLY A 67 5.54 0.93 -2.52
N ALA A 68 6.22 1.03 -1.38
CA ALA A 68 5.57 1.17 -0.08
C ALA A 68 4.75 2.48 0.01
N SER A 69 5.29 3.59 -0.48
CA SER A 69 4.53 4.84 -0.55
C SER A 69 3.31 4.73 -1.46
N MET A 70 3.46 4.13 -2.65
CA MET A 70 2.33 3.87 -3.57
C MET A 70 1.26 2.98 -2.94
N PHE A 71 1.67 1.97 -2.15
CA PHE A 71 0.75 1.13 -1.40
C PHE A 71 -0.12 1.98 -0.45
N PHE A 72 0.48 2.85 0.35
CA PHE A 72 -0.26 3.71 1.29
C PHE A 72 -1.15 4.75 0.58
N ILE A 73 -0.72 5.29 -0.56
CA ILE A 73 -1.58 6.16 -1.39
C ILE A 73 -2.82 5.39 -1.84
N CYS A 74 -2.64 4.20 -2.43
CA CYS A 74 -3.76 3.36 -2.87
C CYS A 74 -4.66 2.95 -1.69
N LEU A 75 -4.07 2.65 -0.54
CA LEU A 75 -4.78 2.27 0.67
C LEU A 75 -5.69 3.40 1.18
N PHE A 76 -5.15 4.62 1.32
CA PHE A 76 -5.94 5.77 1.76
C PHE A 76 -7.07 6.10 0.78
N LEU A 77 -6.82 6.01 -0.53
CA LEU A 77 -7.87 6.22 -1.54
C LEU A 77 -8.91 5.10 -1.55
N HIS A 78 -8.49 3.85 -1.31
CA HIS A 78 -9.40 2.71 -1.19
C HIS A 78 -10.32 2.83 0.04
N VAL A 79 -9.76 3.15 1.20
CA VAL A 79 -10.50 3.38 2.45
C VAL A 79 -11.39 4.61 2.32
N GLY A 80 -10.86 5.72 1.77
CA GLY A 80 -11.61 6.95 1.54
C GLY A 80 -12.82 6.74 0.62
N ARG A 81 -12.66 5.98 -0.47
CA ARG A 81 -13.78 5.51 -1.29
C ARG A 81 -14.79 4.74 -0.46
N GLY A 82 -14.32 3.82 0.38
CA GLY A 82 -15.20 2.98 1.19
C GLY A 82 -16.05 3.77 2.19
N VAL A 83 -15.47 4.80 2.81
CA VAL A 83 -16.20 5.76 3.66
C VAL A 83 -17.18 6.59 2.84
N TYR A 84 -16.73 7.19 1.74
CA TYR A 84 -17.52 8.13 0.94
C TYR A 84 -18.79 7.50 0.35
N TYR A 85 -18.69 6.26 -0.18
CA TYR A 85 -19.82 5.56 -0.80
C TYR A 85 -20.58 4.62 0.14
N GLY A 86 -20.29 4.64 1.45
CA GLY A 86 -20.98 3.78 2.42
C GLY A 86 -20.66 2.28 2.26
N SER A 87 -19.55 1.92 1.63
CA SER A 87 -19.15 0.53 1.42
C SER A 87 -18.78 -0.19 2.73
N TYR A 88 -18.56 0.55 3.82
CA TYR A 88 -18.38 -0.03 5.17
C TYR A 88 -19.61 -0.81 5.68
N ASN A 89 -20.79 -0.63 5.06
CA ASN A 89 -21.97 -1.43 5.36
C ASN A 89 -21.83 -2.90 4.93
N MET A 90 -20.84 -3.25 4.10
CA MET A 90 -20.42 -4.62 3.85
C MET A 90 -19.54 -5.10 5.02
N ILE A 91 -20.15 -5.30 6.19
CA ILE A 91 -19.48 -5.40 7.49
C ILE A 91 -18.32 -6.41 7.50
N GLU A 92 -18.52 -7.61 6.95
CA GLU A 92 -17.46 -8.65 6.92
C GLU A 92 -16.27 -8.23 6.04
N THR A 93 -16.57 -7.67 4.86
CA THR A 93 -15.54 -7.16 3.94
C THR A 93 -14.79 -5.99 4.57
N TRP A 94 -15.51 -5.06 5.20
CA TRP A 94 -14.94 -3.88 5.85
C TRP A 94 -14.05 -4.25 7.03
N ASN A 95 -14.54 -5.07 7.96
CA ASN A 95 -13.77 -5.50 9.12
C ASN A 95 -12.54 -6.31 8.72
N MET A 96 -12.64 -7.16 7.68
CA MET A 96 -11.47 -7.84 7.14
C MET A 96 -10.45 -6.84 6.55
N GLY A 97 -10.92 -5.78 5.90
CA GLY A 97 -10.07 -4.67 5.43
C GLY A 97 -9.35 -3.94 6.58
N ILE A 98 -10.01 -3.75 7.72
CA ILE A 98 -9.38 -3.20 8.93
C ILE A 98 -8.33 -4.17 9.50
N VAL A 99 -8.63 -5.46 9.55
CA VAL A 99 -7.67 -6.48 10.00
C VAL A 99 -6.42 -6.50 9.11
N LEU A 100 -6.60 -6.38 7.79
CA LEU A 100 -5.50 -6.33 6.82
C LEU A 100 -4.56 -5.14 7.02
N LEU A 101 -5.04 -4.02 7.61
CA LEU A 101 -4.20 -2.85 7.89
C LEU A 101 -3.10 -3.11 8.93
N PHE A 102 -3.31 -4.07 9.84
CA PHE A 102 -2.45 -4.29 10.99
C PHE A 102 -1.57 -5.57 10.90
N ILE A 103 -1.60 -6.28 9.77
CA ILE A 103 -0.98 -7.61 9.63
C ILE A 103 0.23 -7.58 8.67
N LEU A 104 1.14 -8.57 8.81
CA LEU A 104 2.37 -8.71 8.01
C LEU A 104 2.16 -9.35 6.61
N PRO A 105 3.09 -9.15 5.64
CA PRO A 105 2.87 -9.39 4.21
C PRO A 105 2.44 -10.81 3.80
N PHE A 106 2.99 -11.87 4.41
CA PHE A 106 2.64 -13.25 4.01
C PHE A 106 1.26 -13.66 4.51
N ILE A 107 0.87 -13.18 5.70
CA ILE A 107 -0.48 -13.39 6.22
C ILE A 107 -1.47 -12.48 5.45
N ILE A 108 -1.03 -11.29 5.03
CA ILE A 108 -1.83 -10.38 4.18
C ILE A 108 -2.34 -11.10 2.93
N VAL A 109 -1.52 -11.88 2.21
CA VAL A 109 -1.97 -12.56 0.97
C VAL A 109 -3.16 -13.48 1.24
N ALA A 110 -3.08 -14.32 2.27
CA ALA A 110 -4.17 -15.23 2.63
C ALA A 110 -5.45 -14.45 3.02
N LEU A 111 -5.29 -13.38 3.78
CA LEU A 111 -6.42 -12.56 4.25
C LEU A 111 -7.02 -11.69 3.14
N VAL A 112 -6.25 -11.31 2.11
CA VAL A 112 -6.79 -10.65 0.90
C VAL A 112 -7.75 -11.58 0.17
N LEU A 113 -7.45 -12.89 0.11
CA LEU A 113 -8.39 -13.85 -0.48
C LEU A 113 -9.68 -13.96 0.33
N VAL A 114 -9.59 -13.94 1.67
CA VAL A 114 -10.78 -13.93 2.55
C VAL A 114 -11.57 -12.62 2.38
N HIS A 115 -10.90 -11.48 2.28
CA HIS A 115 -11.52 -10.19 2.01
C HIS A 115 -12.28 -10.19 0.68
N LEU A 116 -11.67 -10.72 -0.39
CA LEU A 116 -12.32 -10.86 -1.70
C LEU A 116 -13.47 -11.87 -1.67
N LEU A 117 -13.36 -12.95 -0.89
CA LEU A 117 -14.44 -13.91 -0.71
C LEU A 117 -15.67 -13.23 -0.10
N PHE A 118 -15.51 -12.48 1.00
CA PHE A 118 -16.63 -11.73 1.59
C PHE A 118 -17.21 -10.68 0.63
N LEU A 119 -16.37 -10.05 -0.19
CA LEU A 119 -16.84 -9.13 -1.22
C LEU A 119 -17.64 -9.87 -2.30
N HIS A 120 -17.24 -11.09 -2.69
CA HIS A 120 -17.92 -11.86 -3.72
C HIS A 120 -19.31 -12.36 -3.27
N GLU A 121 -19.52 -12.57 -1.97
CA GLU A 121 -20.84 -12.92 -1.42
C GLU A 121 -21.89 -11.81 -1.64
N THR A 122 -21.47 -10.55 -1.63
CA THR A 122 -22.37 -9.39 -1.72
C THR A 122 -22.31 -8.68 -3.08
N GLY A 123 -21.19 -8.81 -3.79
CA GLY A 123 -20.87 -8.01 -4.97
C GLY A 123 -20.36 -6.61 -4.60
N SER A 124 -19.81 -5.91 -5.59
CA SER A 124 -19.37 -4.52 -5.39
C SER A 124 -20.55 -3.58 -5.17
N ASN A 125 -20.44 -2.68 -4.18
CA ASN A 125 -21.24 -1.46 -4.12
C ASN A 125 -20.95 -0.58 -5.37
N ASN A 126 -21.72 0.49 -5.56
CA ASN A 126 -21.56 1.43 -6.67
C ASN A 126 -21.83 2.89 -6.27
N PRO A 127 -21.51 3.88 -7.13
CA PRO A 127 -21.57 5.29 -6.75
C PRO A 127 -22.92 5.84 -6.30
N THR A 128 -24.04 5.22 -6.69
CA THR A 128 -25.38 5.67 -6.27
C THR A 128 -25.79 5.11 -4.91
N GLY A 129 -25.10 4.08 -4.41
CA GLY A 129 -25.48 3.35 -3.20
C GLY A 129 -26.77 2.53 -3.33
N LEU A 130 -27.39 2.49 -4.52
CA LEU A 130 -28.60 1.70 -4.80
C LEU A 130 -28.22 0.29 -5.24
N ASN A 131 -29.15 -0.66 -5.10
CA ASN A 131 -28.98 -2.01 -5.64
C ASN A 131 -28.79 -1.93 -7.18
N SER A 132 -27.73 -2.59 -7.69
CA SER A 132 -27.36 -2.60 -9.11
C SER A 132 -27.67 -3.92 -9.83
N ASP A 133 -28.43 -4.84 -9.24
CA ASP A 133 -28.75 -6.16 -9.81
C ASP A 133 -29.49 -6.06 -11.15
N ALA A 134 -30.27 -4.99 -11.33
CA ALA A 134 -30.98 -4.73 -12.58
C ALA A 134 -30.04 -4.33 -13.74
N ASP A 135 -28.80 -3.91 -13.45
CA ASP A 135 -27.85 -3.43 -14.47
C ASP A 135 -26.41 -3.84 -14.11
N LYS A 136 -26.12 -5.13 -14.32
CA LYS A 136 -24.78 -5.70 -14.20
C LYS A 136 -24.19 -6.00 -15.57
N ILE A 137 -22.89 -5.75 -15.70
CA ILE A 137 -22.07 -6.13 -16.85
C ILE A 137 -21.04 -7.18 -16.43
N PRO A 138 -20.58 -8.05 -17.33
CA PRO A 138 -19.52 -8.99 -17.02
C PRO A 138 -18.21 -8.25 -16.70
N PHE A 139 -17.42 -8.77 -15.78
CA PHE A 139 -16.14 -8.15 -15.41
C PHE A 139 -15.17 -8.09 -16.60
N HIS A 140 -15.12 -9.15 -17.42
CA HIS A 140 -14.41 -9.15 -18.69
C HIS A 140 -15.38 -8.84 -19.84
N PRO A 141 -15.03 -7.95 -20.79
CA PRO A 141 -13.76 -7.22 -20.93
C PRO A 141 -13.69 -5.90 -20.16
N TYR A 142 -14.82 -5.39 -19.69
CA TYR A 142 -15.00 -4.00 -19.26
C TYR A 142 -14.08 -3.58 -18.11
N TYR A 143 -14.08 -4.33 -17.01
CA TYR A 143 -13.26 -4.01 -15.86
C TYR A 143 -11.83 -4.54 -15.98
N THR A 144 -11.60 -5.60 -16.75
CA THR A 144 -10.23 -6.03 -17.07
C THR A 144 -9.43 -4.96 -17.82
N ILE A 145 -10.01 -4.29 -18.82
CA ILE A 145 -9.30 -3.23 -19.55
C ILE A 145 -9.16 -1.96 -18.70
N LYS A 146 -10.16 -1.65 -17.86
CA LYS A 146 -10.11 -0.51 -16.94
C LYS A 146 -9.03 -0.71 -15.88
N ASP A 147 -8.90 -1.91 -15.32
CA ASP A 147 -7.86 -2.26 -14.36
C ASP A 147 -6.48 -2.26 -15.00
N LEU A 148 -6.34 -2.72 -16.24
CA LEU A 148 -5.08 -2.64 -16.98
C LEU A 148 -4.62 -1.18 -17.16
N LEU A 149 -5.54 -0.29 -17.53
CA LEU A 149 -5.24 1.15 -17.60
C LEU A 149 -4.79 1.69 -16.24
N GLY A 150 -5.49 1.34 -15.16
CA GLY A 150 -5.09 1.71 -13.80
C GLY A 150 -3.69 1.22 -13.45
N ALA A 151 -3.38 -0.03 -13.76
CA ALA A 151 -2.07 -0.64 -13.52
C ALA A 151 -0.96 0.09 -14.28
N LEU A 152 -1.19 0.45 -15.55
CA LEU A 152 -0.23 1.22 -16.35
C LEU A 152 0.03 2.61 -15.75
N LEU A 153 -1.01 3.29 -15.26
CA LEU A 153 -0.86 4.60 -14.62
C LEU A 153 -0.11 4.50 -13.28
N LEU A 154 -0.40 3.48 -12.47
CA LEU A 154 0.33 3.23 -11.22
C LEU A 154 1.81 2.95 -11.49
N LEU A 155 2.12 2.07 -12.44
CA LEU A 155 3.49 1.74 -12.82
C LEU A 155 4.21 2.95 -13.37
N MET A 156 3.55 3.76 -14.21
CA MET A 156 4.12 5.03 -14.69
C MET A 156 4.45 5.97 -13.53
N ALA A 157 3.55 6.17 -12.57
CA ALA A 157 3.79 7.02 -11.41
C ALA A 157 4.93 6.49 -10.52
N LEU A 158 4.96 5.18 -10.28
CA LEU A 158 6.05 4.52 -9.55
C LEU A 158 7.39 4.73 -10.26
N MET A 159 7.46 4.49 -11.57
CA MET A 159 8.70 4.64 -12.33
C MET A 159 9.16 6.10 -12.41
N ILE A 160 8.24 7.07 -12.42
CA ILE A 160 8.61 8.49 -12.33
C ILE A 160 9.33 8.78 -11.01
N LEU A 161 8.80 8.30 -9.87
CA LEU A 161 9.50 8.43 -8.59
C LEU A 161 10.85 7.72 -8.62
N VAL A 162 10.86 6.45 -9.01
CA VAL A 162 12.07 5.62 -8.94
C VAL A 162 13.20 6.14 -9.83
N LEU A 163 12.89 6.64 -11.02
CA LEU A 163 13.92 7.04 -12.00
C LEU A 163 14.32 8.51 -11.91
N PHE A 164 13.42 9.40 -11.48
CA PHE A 164 13.68 10.84 -11.47
C PHE A 164 13.72 11.45 -10.06
N PHE A 165 12.98 10.90 -9.09
CA PHE A 165 12.85 11.46 -7.75
C PHE A 165 12.88 10.39 -6.64
N PRO A 166 13.88 9.49 -6.60
CA PRO A 166 13.83 8.27 -5.80
C PRO A 166 13.77 8.52 -4.29
N ASP A 167 14.25 9.68 -3.85
CA ASP A 167 14.35 10.06 -2.44
C ASP A 167 13.31 11.10 -1.98
N ILE A 168 12.44 11.58 -2.88
CA ILE A 168 11.53 12.71 -2.57
C ILE A 168 10.52 12.42 -1.47
N LEU A 169 10.16 11.14 -1.29
CA LEU A 169 9.24 10.68 -0.23
C LEU A 169 9.96 10.09 0.99
N GLY A 170 11.30 10.04 0.96
CA GLY A 170 12.15 9.53 2.03
C GLY A 170 12.60 10.60 3.02
N ASP A 171 13.45 10.18 3.96
CA ASP A 171 14.10 11.09 4.91
C ASP A 171 15.63 11.02 4.75
N PRO A 172 16.34 12.16 4.60
CA PRO A 172 17.79 12.17 4.49
C PRO A 172 18.51 11.60 5.72
N ASP A 173 17.92 11.66 6.91
CA ASP A 173 18.53 11.12 8.13
C ASP A 173 18.73 9.59 8.04
N ASN A 174 17.89 8.89 7.26
CA ASN A 174 18.02 7.45 7.02
C ASN A 174 19.21 7.06 6.12
N TYR A 175 19.98 8.04 5.61
CA TYR A 175 21.27 7.82 4.96
C TYR A 175 22.46 7.89 5.93
N THR A 176 22.22 8.15 7.21
CA THR A 176 23.23 8.07 8.28
C THR A 176 23.02 6.77 9.06
N PRO A 177 24.08 5.98 9.35
CA PRO A 177 23.95 4.80 10.20
C PRO A 177 23.36 5.13 11.57
N ALA A 178 22.53 4.23 12.10
CA ALA A 178 21.87 4.44 13.38
C ALA A 178 22.90 4.64 14.51
N ASN A 179 22.70 5.68 15.33
CA ASN A 179 23.52 5.97 16.50
C ASN A 179 22.63 5.98 17.76
N PRO A 180 22.73 4.97 18.65
CA PRO A 180 21.88 4.90 19.83
C PRO A 180 22.15 6.01 20.86
N LEU A 181 23.24 6.77 20.70
CA LEU A 181 23.63 7.88 21.58
C LEU A 181 23.26 9.26 21.01
N ASN A 182 22.68 9.31 19.81
CA ASN A 182 22.32 10.57 19.16
C ASN A 182 20.93 10.49 18.52
N THR A 183 20.03 11.39 18.95
CA THR A 183 18.70 11.54 18.35
C THR A 183 18.72 12.72 17.37
N PRO A 184 18.32 12.55 16.10
CA PRO A 184 18.18 13.65 15.17
C PRO A 184 17.21 14.73 15.71
N PRO A 185 17.53 16.03 15.56
CA PRO A 185 16.74 17.12 16.14
C PRO A 185 15.27 17.15 15.72
N HIS A 186 14.94 16.63 14.53
CA HIS A 186 13.60 16.67 13.94
C HIS A 186 13.08 15.28 13.56
N ILE A 187 13.39 14.25 14.37
CA ILE A 187 12.93 12.88 14.14
C ILE A 187 11.41 12.82 13.90
N LYS A 188 11.02 12.16 12.81
CA LYS A 188 9.65 11.99 12.35
C LYS A 188 9.51 10.62 11.66
N PRO A 189 8.31 10.05 11.63
CA PRO A 189 8.07 8.85 10.82
C PRO A 189 7.93 9.20 9.34
N GLU A 190 7.81 8.17 8.50
CA GLU A 190 7.46 8.31 7.10
C GLU A 190 6.11 9.03 6.91
N TRP A 191 5.95 9.66 5.73
CA TRP A 191 4.86 10.60 5.48
C TRP A 191 3.47 10.01 5.73
N TYR A 192 3.26 8.73 5.43
CA TYR A 192 1.98 8.03 5.59
C TYR A 192 1.61 7.79 7.06
N PHE A 193 2.50 8.02 8.02
CA PHE A 193 2.20 7.96 9.46
C PHE A 193 2.14 9.33 10.14
N LEU A 194 2.40 10.43 9.42
CA LEU A 194 2.45 11.77 10.03
C LEU A 194 1.13 12.20 10.67
N PHE A 195 -0.01 11.76 10.13
CA PHE A 195 -1.32 12.08 10.71
C PHE A 195 -1.50 11.43 12.10
N ALA A 196 -1.17 10.13 12.23
CA ALA A 196 -1.25 9.41 13.50
C ALA A 196 -0.23 9.94 14.50
N TYR A 197 0.97 10.29 14.02
CA TYR A 197 2.01 10.93 14.83
C TYR A 197 1.57 12.31 15.36
N ALA A 198 0.85 13.10 14.57
CA ALA A 198 0.30 14.37 15.02
C ALA A 198 -0.78 14.18 16.11
N ILE A 199 -1.66 13.18 15.95
CA ILE A 199 -2.68 12.82 16.97
C ILE A 199 -1.98 12.42 18.28
N LEU A 200 -1.02 11.50 18.21
CA LEU A 200 -0.22 11.05 19.37
C LEU A 200 0.41 12.22 20.13
N ARG A 201 1.00 13.19 19.42
CA ARG A 201 1.66 14.36 20.03
C ARG A 201 0.72 15.45 20.52
N SER A 202 -0.55 15.43 20.08
CA SER A 202 -1.54 16.43 20.51
C SER A 202 -2.00 16.24 21.95
N ILE A 203 -1.81 15.03 22.50
CA ILE A 203 -2.26 14.66 23.84
C ILE A 203 -1.05 14.68 24.80
N PRO A 204 -1.01 15.57 25.80
CA PRO A 204 0.11 15.67 26.76
C PRO A 204 0.04 14.57 27.85
N ASN A 205 -0.28 13.35 27.46
CA ASN A 205 -0.32 12.17 28.33
C ASN A 205 0.15 10.95 27.53
N LYS A 206 1.12 10.19 28.07
CA LYS A 206 1.68 9.03 27.37
C LYS A 206 0.62 7.97 27.05
N LEU A 207 -0.19 7.58 28.04
CA LEU A 207 -1.22 6.54 27.85
C LEU A 207 -2.34 7.08 26.95
N GLY A 208 -2.79 8.31 27.19
CA GLY A 208 -3.86 8.95 26.43
C GLY A 208 -3.51 9.25 24.98
N GLY A 209 -2.24 9.50 24.64
CA GLY A 209 -1.81 9.64 23.25
C GLY A 209 -1.71 8.31 22.51
N VAL A 210 -1.51 7.21 23.24
CA VAL A 210 -1.38 5.85 22.68
C VAL A 210 -2.74 5.17 22.47
N LEU A 211 -3.74 5.49 23.30
CA LEU A 211 -5.13 5.02 23.18
C LEU A 211 -5.91 5.82 22.12
#